data_AF-A0A351FSD7-F1
#
_entry.id   AF-A0A351FSD7-F1
#
_cell.length_a   1.000
_cell.length_b   1.000
_cell.length_c   1.000
_cell.angle_alpha   90.00
_cell.angle_beta   90.00
_cell.angle_gamma   90.00
#
_symmetry.space_group_name_H-M   'P 1'
#
loop_
_entity.id
_entity.type
_entity.pdbx_description
1 polymer ?
#
loop_
_entity_poly.entity_id
_entity_poly.type
_entity_poly.pdbx_seq_one_letter_code
_entity_poly.pdbx_strand_id
1 'polypeptide(L)'
;QVPLLAIGLYLPAWLDWLACTVAVGSLVGLLVLRSRRGVTVAGGLFSAAMLLLVLADQHRLQPWAYQSMILAVVFATCSAADGLRWLRMLVISIYIFSAIGKFDYEFLHTLGQQFLSTLAGLCHLPDQFWSPTFRLALAALFPLGELLIGLGLSWRRTRRFAVGVAVAMHGLLLLVLGPWGLNHQAGVLLWNVFFVFQAVLLFWPIRPPAADASEAALPPRTRWSLLGKCVVSAAVILPCFEWFDRYDHWLAWGLYSPRNSRVLCFLDEQLADQLPEPLRQHLQVSQEDLAILRLRIDDWSLETLGCPIYPQDRFQVGVALSVWERHGLGDGMVVERRGAANRWTGQRASSRYRGQEALQQLSGQFFFNAVPRRQGE
;
A
#
# COMPACT_ATOMS: atom_id res chain seq x y z
N GLN A 1 -11.82 4.26 12.48
CA GLN A 1 -11.39 5.18 11.40
C GLN A 1 -10.44 6.20 12.00
N VAL A 2 -9.29 6.39 11.37
CA VAL A 2 -8.31 7.41 11.78
C VAL A 2 -8.12 8.36 10.60
N PRO A 3 -8.74 9.55 10.63
CA PRO A 3 -8.66 10.50 9.52
C PRO A 3 -7.22 10.93 9.23
N LEU A 4 -6.93 11.32 7.99
CA LEU A 4 -5.58 11.78 7.62
C LEU A 4 -5.25 13.15 8.22
N LEU A 5 -6.25 14.04 8.26
CA LEU A 5 -6.15 15.40 8.76
C LEU A 5 -7.10 15.61 9.93
N ALA A 6 -6.75 16.53 10.85
CA ALA A 6 -7.55 16.83 12.03
C ALA A 6 -8.99 17.31 11.69
N ILE A 7 -9.19 17.96 10.53
CA ILE A 7 -10.53 18.33 10.06
C ILE A 7 -11.45 17.11 9.88
N GLY A 8 -10.88 15.93 9.65
CA GLY A 8 -11.61 14.68 9.49
C GLY A 8 -12.22 14.13 10.78
N LEU A 9 -11.80 14.63 11.94
CA LEU A 9 -12.26 14.14 13.26
C LEU A 9 -13.77 14.31 13.46
N TYR A 10 -14.36 15.31 12.81
CA TYR A 10 -15.76 15.70 12.94
C TYR A 10 -16.57 15.50 11.65
N LEU A 11 -16.01 14.83 10.64
CA LEU A 11 -16.79 14.51 9.47
C LEU A 11 -18.00 13.67 9.90
N PRO A 12 -19.19 13.85 9.29
CA PRO A 12 -20.34 12.98 9.53
C PRO A 12 -20.29 11.68 8.71
N ALA A 13 -20.73 10.55 9.29
CA ALA A 13 -20.56 9.21 8.70
C ALA A 13 -21.25 9.02 7.34
N TRP A 14 -22.31 9.78 7.05
CA TRP A 14 -23.00 9.71 5.75
C TRP A 14 -22.11 10.18 4.58
N LEU A 15 -21.08 11.00 4.84
CA LEU A 15 -20.14 11.42 3.80
C LEU A 15 -19.31 10.25 3.27
N ASP A 16 -19.01 9.25 4.10
CA ASP A 16 -18.33 8.04 3.64
C ASP A 16 -19.15 7.30 2.59
N TRP A 17 -20.46 7.14 2.84
CA TRP A 17 -21.38 6.49 1.92
C TRP A 17 -21.62 7.29 0.65
N LEU A 18 -21.76 8.61 0.77
CA LEU A 18 -21.87 9.48 -0.40
C LEU A 18 -20.60 9.39 -1.26
N ALA A 19 -19.42 9.51 -0.67
CA ALA A 19 -18.16 9.43 -1.38
C ALA A 19 -17.96 8.05 -2.03
N CYS A 20 -18.30 6.96 -1.33
CA CYS A 20 -18.27 5.61 -1.88
C CYS A 20 -19.20 5.48 -3.10
N THR A 21 -20.44 5.97 -2.98
CA THR A 21 -21.42 5.93 -4.07
C THR A 21 -20.94 6.72 -5.29
N VAL A 22 -20.40 7.92 -5.08
CA VAL A 22 -19.83 8.74 -6.16
C VAL A 22 -18.62 8.05 -6.79
N ALA A 23 -17.74 7.42 -6.01
CA ALA A 23 -16.59 6.70 -6.54
C ALA A 23 -17.02 5.52 -7.42
N VAL A 24 -17.96 4.69 -6.96
CA VAL A 24 -18.48 3.54 -7.72
C VAL A 24 -19.21 4.01 -9.00
N GLY A 25 -20.11 4.99 -8.88
CA GLY A 25 -20.82 5.55 -10.04
C GLY A 25 -19.87 6.17 -11.08
N SER A 26 -18.81 6.84 -10.61
CA SER A 26 -17.78 7.40 -11.48
C SER A 26 -16.94 6.32 -12.17
N LEU A 27 -16.65 5.21 -11.49
CA LEU A 27 -15.95 4.07 -12.09
C LEU A 27 -16.79 3.43 -13.21
N VAL A 28 -18.09 3.22 -12.98
CA VAL A 28 -19.01 2.77 -14.03
C VAL A 28 -19.06 3.77 -15.18
N GLY A 29 -19.08 5.07 -14.87
CA GLY A 29 -18.97 6.15 -15.85
C GLY A 29 -17.72 6.04 -16.72
N LEU A 30 -16.55 5.75 -16.13
CA LEU A 30 -15.30 5.55 -16.87
C LEU A 30 -15.34 4.35 -17.82
N LEU A 31 -16.13 3.32 -17.51
CA LEU A 31 -16.27 2.11 -18.35
C LEU A 31 -17.26 2.32 -19.50
N VAL A 32 -18.35 3.06 -19.26
CA VAL A 32 -19.46 3.20 -20.22
C VAL A 32 -19.31 4.44 -21.09
N LEU A 33 -18.85 5.57 -20.54
CA LEU A 33 -18.79 6.83 -21.26
C LEU A 33 -17.61 6.83 -22.25
N ARG A 34 -17.92 6.99 -23.53
CA ARG A 34 -16.92 7.13 -24.60
C ARG A 34 -16.59 8.59 -24.93
N SER A 35 -17.42 9.53 -24.47
CA SER A 35 -17.19 10.95 -24.73
C SER A 35 -16.05 11.49 -23.86
N ARG A 36 -15.18 12.32 -24.45
CA ARG A 36 -14.06 12.94 -23.74
C ARG A 36 -14.49 13.74 -22.51
N ARG A 37 -15.64 14.42 -22.60
CA ARG A 37 -16.24 15.15 -21.46
C ARG A 37 -16.70 14.19 -20.36
N GLY A 38 -17.34 13.08 -20.73
CA GLY A 38 -17.77 12.06 -19.78
C GLY A 38 -16.61 11.46 -18.99
N VAL A 39 -15.55 11.02 -19.68
CA VAL A 39 -14.34 10.47 -19.05
C VAL A 39 -13.67 11.48 -18.12
N THR A 40 -13.65 12.76 -18.50
CA THR A 40 -13.11 13.83 -17.64
C THR A 40 -13.88 13.94 -16.34
N VAL A 41 -15.21 14.07 -16.44
CA VAL A 41 -16.07 14.31 -15.29
C VAL A 41 -16.02 13.09 -14.38
N ALA A 42 -16.15 11.88 -14.95
CA ALA A 42 -16.06 10.64 -14.20
C ALA A 42 -14.69 10.47 -13.53
N GLY A 43 -13.58 10.71 -14.23
CA GLY A 43 -12.24 10.64 -13.63
C GLY A 43 -12.03 11.67 -12.51
N GLY A 44 -12.48 12.90 -12.72
CA GLY A 44 -12.39 13.95 -11.70
C GLY A 44 -13.24 13.65 -10.45
N LEU A 45 -14.48 13.20 -10.63
CA LEU A 45 -15.37 12.80 -9.53
C LEU A 45 -14.82 11.59 -8.78
N PHE A 46 -14.28 10.58 -9.49
CA PHE A 46 -13.64 9.43 -8.88
C PHE A 46 -12.45 9.87 -8.00
N SER A 47 -11.53 10.67 -8.53
CA SER A 47 -10.37 11.15 -7.77
C SER A 47 -10.77 12.00 -6.56
N ALA A 48 -11.77 12.86 -6.69
CA ALA A 48 -12.26 13.69 -5.58
C ALA A 48 -12.94 12.84 -4.49
N ALA A 49 -13.77 11.87 -4.89
CA ALA A 49 -14.44 10.97 -3.97
C ALA A 49 -13.45 10.06 -3.22
N MET A 50 -12.46 9.49 -3.93
CA MET A 50 -11.39 8.70 -3.31
C MET A 50 -10.54 9.53 -2.35
N LEU A 51 -10.23 10.78 -2.71
CA LEU A 51 -9.52 11.70 -1.81
C LEU A 51 -10.33 11.95 -0.54
N LEU A 52 -11.64 12.21 -0.64
CA LEU A 52 -12.51 12.39 0.52
C LEU A 52 -12.54 11.13 1.41
N LEU A 53 -12.63 9.94 0.79
CA LEU A 53 -12.58 8.66 1.51
C LEU A 53 -11.27 8.51 2.29
N VAL A 54 -10.12 8.81 1.68
CA VAL A 54 -8.80 8.76 2.31
C VAL A 54 -8.65 9.81 3.42
N LEU A 55 -9.17 11.02 3.20
CA LEU A 55 -9.16 12.07 4.22
C LEU A 55 -9.97 11.67 5.46
N ALA A 56 -11.09 10.95 5.27
CA ALA A 56 -11.92 10.43 6.35
C ALA A 56 -11.28 9.23 7.07
N ASP A 57 -10.49 8.42 6.39
CA ASP A 57 -9.77 7.29 6.99
C ASP A 57 -8.50 6.92 6.22
N GLN A 58 -7.34 7.08 6.85
CA GLN A 58 -6.03 6.76 6.25
C GLN A 58 -5.94 5.31 5.80
N HIS A 59 -6.69 4.41 6.43
CA HIS A 59 -6.68 2.99 6.11
C HIS A 59 -7.08 2.69 4.66
N ARG A 60 -7.85 3.60 4.05
CA ARG A 60 -8.29 3.50 2.65
C ARG A 60 -7.19 3.85 1.65
N LEU A 61 -6.06 4.40 2.12
CA LEU A 61 -4.91 4.76 1.29
C LEU A 61 -4.01 3.54 1.02
N GLN A 62 -4.61 2.48 0.48
CA GLN A 62 -3.90 1.29 0.02
C GLN A 62 -3.13 1.59 -1.28
N PRO A 63 -2.05 0.85 -1.60
CA PRO A 63 -1.24 1.12 -2.80
C PRO A 63 -2.03 1.12 -4.11
N TRP A 64 -2.93 0.16 -4.28
CA TRP A 64 -3.79 0.06 -5.46
C TRP A 64 -4.79 1.23 -5.56
N ALA A 65 -5.28 1.73 -4.41
CA ALA A 65 -6.18 2.87 -4.35
C ALA A 65 -5.44 4.15 -4.77
N TYR A 66 -4.23 4.36 -4.24
CA TYR A 66 -3.35 5.46 -4.60
C TYR A 66 -3.02 5.47 -6.09
N GLN A 67 -2.63 4.32 -6.66
CA GLN A 67 -2.37 4.19 -8.09
C GLN A 67 -3.62 4.47 -8.94
N SER A 68 -4.78 3.97 -8.53
CA SER A 68 -6.06 4.19 -9.22
C SER A 68 -6.46 5.67 -9.24
N MET A 69 -6.25 6.39 -8.14
CA MET A 69 -6.47 7.84 -8.08
C MET A 69 -5.59 8.59 -9.07
N ILE A 70 -4.29 8.24 -9.15
CA ILE A 70 -3.35 8.87 -10.10
C ILE A 70 -3.78 8.58 -11.55
N LEU A 71 -4.13 7.34 -11.86
CA LEU A 71 -4.64 6.95 -13.18
C LEU A 71 -5.86 7.78 -13.58
N ALA A 72 -6.83 7.92 -12.68
CA ALA A 72 -8.04 8.72 -12.91
C ALA A 72 -7.73 10.21 -13.13
N VAL A 73 -6.79 10.79 -12.37
CA VAL A 73 -6.33 12.17 -12.60
C VAL A 73 -5.71 12.30 -13.99
N VAL A 74 -4.86 11.35 -14.40
CA VAL A 74 -4.23 11.38 -15.73
C VAL A 74 -5.27 11.27 -16.83
N PHE A 75 -6.23 10.36 -16.73
CA PHE A 75 -7.34 10.24 -17.69
C PHE A 75 -8.22 11.48 -17.73
N ALA A 76 -8.43 12.14 -16.59
CA ALA A 76 -9.21 13.36 -16.52
C ALA A 76 -8.48 14.58 -17.08
N THR A 77 -7.15 14.65 -17.00
CA THR A 77 -6.40 15.90 -17.24
C THR A 77 -5.52 15.90 -18.49
N CYS A 78 -5.01 14.74 -18.90
CA CYS A 78 -4.02 14.62 -19.98
C CYS A 78 -4.65 14.25 -21.33
N SER A 79 -3.96 14.55 -22.44
CA SER A 79 -4.25 13.91 -23.73
C SER A 79 -3.83 12.44 -23.69
N ALA A 80 -4.34 11.60 -24.59
CA ALA A 80 -3.95 10.19 -24.64
C ALA A 80 -2.42 9.99 -24.80
N ALA A 81 -1.80 10.79 -25.68
CA ALA A 81 -0.36 10.73 -25.90
C ALA A 81 0.47 11.19 -24.69
N ASP A 82 0.07 12.28 -24.02
CA ASP A 82 0.72 12.72 -22.78
C ASP A 82 0.51 11.71 -21.66
N GLY A 83 -0.75 11.31 -21.44
CA GLY A 83 -1.13 10.35 -20.41
C GLY A 83 -0.33 9.05 -20.52
N LEU A 84 -0.23 8.48 -21.72
CA LEU A 84 0.59 7.29 -21.96
C LEU A 84 2.05 7.47 -21.55
N ARG A 85 2.66 8.64 -21.82
CA ARG A 85 4.04 8.93 -21.39
C ARG A 85 4.16 8.99 -19.87
N TRP A 86 3.25 9.68 -19.20
CA TRP A 86 3.26 9.84 -17.74
C TRP A 86 2.94 8.54 -17.01
N LEU A 87 1.98 7.75 -17.48
CA LEU A 87 1.68 6.44 -16.92
C LEU A 87 2.85 5.47 -17.08
N ARG A 88 3.57 5.49 -18.21
CA ARG A 88 4.80 4.71 -18.34
C ARG A 88 5.85 5.09 -17.29
N MET A 89 6.04 6.38 -17.04
CA MET A 89 6.98 6.85 -16.00
C MET A 89 6.55 6.40 -14.61
N LEU A 90 5.26 6.51 -14.28
CA LEU A 90 4.70 6.01 -13.01
C LEU A 90 4.96 4.52 -12.83
N VAL A 91 4.71 3.70 -13.85
CA VAL A 91 4.89 2.25 -13.73
C VAL A 91 6.36 1.86 -13.62
N ILE A 92 7.24 2.52 -14.38
CA ILE A 92 8.69 2.36 -14.23
C ILE A 92 9.12 2.71 -12.80
N SER A 93 8.63 3.81 -12.23
CA SER A 93 8.99 4.19 -10.86
C SER A 93 8.48 3.19 -9.83
N ILE A 94 7.27 2.63 -10.01
CA ILE A 94 6.75 1.58 -9.12
C ILE A 94 7.72 0.39 -9.07
N TYR A 95 8.13 -0.16 -10.23
CA TYR A 95 9.09 -1.28 -10.25
C TYR A 95 10.42 -0.90 -9.59
N ILE A 96 10.97 0.28 -9.90
CA ILE A 96 12.26 0.71 -9.36
C ILE A 96 12.19 0.90 -7.84
N PHE A 97 11.24 1.66 -7.32
CA PHE A 97 11.14 1.92 -5.88
C PHE A 97 10.72 0.68 -5.10
N SER A 98 9.87 -0.17 -5.67
CA SER A 98 9.50 -1.43 -5.04
C SER A 98 10.68 -2.40 -4.95
N ALA A 99 11.55 -2.44 -5.97
CA ALA A 99 12.79 -3.20 -5.94
C ALA A 99 13.79 -2.63 -4.92
N ILE A 100 14.06 -1.33 -4.97
CA ILE A 100 14.98 -0.64 -4.04
C ILE A 100 14.52 -0.83 -2.59
N GLY A 101 13.20 -0.76 -2.35
CA GLY A 101 12.60 -0.96 -1.05
C GLY A 101 12.89 -2.35 -0.47
N LYS A 102 13.10 -3.37 -1.31
CA LYS A 102 13.38 -4.77 -0.93
C LYS A 102 14.89 -5.09 -0.88
N PHE A 103 15.77 -4.19 -1.31
CA PHE A 103 17.20 -4.28 -1.02
C PHE A 103 17.47 -3.83 0.43
N ASP A 104 16.85 -4.54 1.36
CA ASP A 104 16.88 -4.24 2.78
C ASP A 104 17.02 -5.54 3.59
N TYR A 105 17.58 -5.41 4.80
CA TYR A 105 17.85 -6.52 5.69
C TYR A 105 16.59 -7.33 6.01
N GLU A 106 15.47 -6.67 6.31
CA GLU A 106 14.24 -7.32 6.71
C GLU A 106 13.68 -8.15 5.56
N PHE A 107 13.61 -7.62 4.34
CA PHE A 107 13.18 -8.42 3.20
C PHE A 107 14.07 -9.64 2.97
N LEU A 108 15.40 -9.46 2.93
CA LEU A 108 16.35 -10.53 2.62
C LEU A 108 16.36 -11.65 3.67
N HIS A 109 16.02 -11.36 4.92
CA HIS A 109 16.04 -12.34 6.02
C HIS A 109 14.65 -12.84 6.43
N THR A 110 13.56 -12.22 5.96
CA THR A 110 12.19 -12.61 6.32
C THR A 110 11.36 -12.93 5.08
N LEU A 111 10.66 -11.97 4.50
CA LEU A 111 9.67 -12.19 3.45
C LEU A 111 10.29 -12.75 2.15
N GLY A 112 11.50 -12.33 1.79
CA GLY A 112 12.24 -12.93 0.67
C GLY A 112 12.60 -14.39 0.92
N GLN A 113 12.91 -14.76 2.16
CA GLN A 113 13.12 -16.17 2.54
C GLN A 113 11.82 -16.96 2.49
N GLN A 114 10.70 -16.37 2.89
CA GLN A 114 9.39 -17.01 2.80
C GLN A 114 9.01 -17.27 1.34
N PHE A 115 9.20 -16.31 0.44
CA PHE A 115 8.98 -16.50 -1.00
C PHE A 115 9.86 -17.61 -1.56
N LEU A 116 11.14 -17.62 -1.18
CA LEU A 116 12.09 -18.63 -1.61
C LEU A 116 11.65 -20.04 -1.15
N SER A 117 11.30 -20.20 0.13
CA SER A 117 10.84 -21.48 0.67
C SER A 117 9.52 -21.94 0.06
N THR A 118 8.57 -21.04 -0.20
CA THR A 118 7.33 -21.38 -0.92
C THR A 118 7.62 -21.89 -2.33
N LEU A 119 8.51 -21.23 -3.07
CA LEU A 119 8.90 -21.67 -4.41
C LEU A 119 9.64 -23.01 -4.39
N ALA A 120 10.55 -23.20 -3.44
CA ALA A 120 11.26 -24.47 -3.28
C ALA A 120 10.27 -25.60 -2.97
N GLY A 121 9.31 -25.37 -2.07
CA GLY A 121 8.25 -26.32 -1.74
C GLY A 121 7.39 -26.70 -2.94
N LEU A 122 6.98 -25.71 -3.75
CA LEU A 122 6.21 -25.94 -4.99
C LEU A 122 6.98 -26.76 -6.04
N CYS A 123 8.31 -26.66 -6.04
CA CYS A 123 9.19 -27.43 -6.92
C CYS A 123 9.75 -28.71 -6.26
N HIS A 124 9.31 -29.05 -5.05
CA HIS A 124 9.84 -30.15 -4.24
C HIS A 124 11.38 -30.14 -4.06
N LEU A 125 11.96 -28.94 -3.97
CA LEU A 125 13.39 -28.75 -3.72
C LEU A 125 13.66 -28.74 -2.21
N PRO A 126 14.74 -29.40 -1.73
CA PRO A 126 15.01 -29.50 -0.31
C PRO A 126 15.80 -28.28 0.19
N ASP A 127 15.11 -27.15 0.35
CA ASP A 127 15.70 -25.85 0.77
C ASP A 127 16.32 -25.87 2.18
N GLN A 128 15.91 -26.81 3.02
CA GLN A 128 16.50 -27.06 4.34
C GLN A 128 18.01 -27.35 4.32
N PHE A 129 18.55 -27.83 3.19
CA PHE A 129 19.98 -28.09 3.04
C PHE A 129 20.76 -26.92 2.43
N TRP A 130 20.08 -25.83 2.09
CA TRP A 130 20.71 -24.66 1.49
C TRP A 130 21.44 -23.84 2.56
N SER A 131 22.69 -23.47 2.27
CA SER A 131 23.45 -22.61 3.17
C SER A 131 22.79 -21.23 3.31
N PRO A 132 22.92 -20.55 4.47
CA PRO A 132 22.36 -19.21 4.67
C PRO A 132 22.80 -18.21 3.59
N THR A 133 24.07 -18.23 3.19
CA THR A 133 24.62 -17.36 2.15
C THR A 133 23.96 -17.61 0.79
N PHE A 134 23.72 -18.87 0.43
CA PHE A 134 23.06 -19.22 -0.82
C PHE A 134 21.60 -18.76 -0.82
N ARG A 135 20.88 -18.97 0.29
CA ARG A 135 19.51 -18.48 0.47
C ARG A 135 19.39 -16.96 0.37
N LEU A 136 20.35 -16.22 0.94
CA LEU A 136 20.41 -14.76 0.82
C LEU A 136 20.65 -14.33 -0.63
N ALA A 137 21.58 -14.98 -1.33
CA ALA A 137 21.84 -14.70 -2.73
C ALA A 137 20.60 -14.94 -3.61
N LEU A 138 19.89 -16.04 -3.39
CA LEU A 138 18.63 -16.32 -4.11
C LEU A 138 17.52 -15.32 -3.77
N ALA A 139 17.35 -14.96 -2.49
CA ALA A 139 16.36 -13.96 -2.09
C ALA A 139 16.65 -12.58 -2.71
N ALA A 140 17.93 -12.21 -2.90
CA ALA A 140 18.32 -10.98 -3.57
C ALA A 140 18.00 -10.97 -5.08
N LEU A 141 17.76 -12.12 -5.71
CA LEU A 141 17.35 -12.18 -7.12
C LEU A 141 15.94 -11.61 -7.32
N PHE A 142 15.05 -11.66 -6.32
CA PHE A 142 13.71 -11.08 -6.43
C PHE A 142 13.75 -9.56 -6.68
N PRO A 143 14.35 -8.73 -5.80
CA PRO A 143 14.45 -7.30 -6.06
C PRO A 143 15.36 -6.97 -7.23
N LEU A 144 16.40 -7.77 -7.51
CA LEU A 144 17.25 -7.55 -8.68
C LEU A 144 16.46 -7.72 -9.98
N GLY A 145 15.68 -8.79 -10.11
CA GLY A 145 14.81 -9.03 -11.27
C GLY A 145 13.80 -7.91 -11.47
N GLU A 146 13.17 -7.46 -10.39
CA GLU A 146 12.21 -6.35 -10.40
C GLU A 146 12.86 -5.02 -10.83
N LEU A 147 14.07 -4.73 -10.35
CA LEU A 147 14.85 -3.55 -10.76
C LEU A 147 15.20 -3.62 -12.25
N LEU A 148 15.67 -4.79 -12.72
CA LEU A 148 16.00 -5.00 -14.13
C LEU A 148 14.78 -4.88 -15.04
N ILE A 149 13.58 -5.26 -14.59
CA ILE A 149 12.32 -4.98 -15.30
C ILE A 149 12.12 -3.47 -15.43
N GLY A 150 12.19 -2.70 -14.33
CA GLY A 150 12.02 -1.24 -14.36
C GLY A 150 13.00 -0.54 -15.31
N LEU A 151 14.29 -0.90 -15.24
CA LEU A 151 15.33 -0.39 -16.14
C LEU A 151 15.09 -0.84 -17.60
N GLY A 152 14.71 -2.10 -17.81
CA GLY A 152 14.42 -2.67 -19.12
C GLY A 152 13.20 -2.05 -19.81
N LEU A 153 12.17 -1.66 -19.04
CA LEU A 153 10.99 -0.95 -19.55
C LEU A 153 11.31 0.50 -19.95
N SER A 154 12.31 1.12 -19.32
CA SER A 154 12.76 2.48 -19.64
C SER A 154 13.29 2.56 -21.08
N TRP A 155 14.04 1.54 -21.52
CA TRP A 155 14.71 1.55 -22.81
C TRP A 155 13.90 0.86 -23.93
N ARG A 156 13.68 1.56 -25.06
CA ARG A 156 12.80 1.07 -26.15
C ARG A 156 13.21 -0.29 -26.71
N ARG A 157 14.52 -0.56 -26.81
CA ARG A 157 15.03 -1.81 -27.41
C ARG A 157 14.78 -3.04 -26.53
N THR A 158 14.73 -2.87 -25.21
CA THR A 158 14.58 -3.97 -24.23
C THR A 158 13.14 -4.17 -23.77
N ARG A 159 12.22 -3.23 -24.07
CA ARG A 159 10.83 -3.25 -23.61
C ARG A 159 10.09 -4.56 -23.84
N ARG A 160 10.17 -5.15 -25.03
CA ARG A 160 9.46 -6.41 -25.33
C ARG A 160 9.88 -7.52 -24.39
N PHE A 161 11.18 -7.66 -24.19
CA PHE A 161 11.74 -8.64 -23.27
C PHE A 161 11.34 -8.30 -21.83
N ALA A 162 11.48 -7.04 -21.40
CA ALA A 162 11.11 -6.61 -20.07
C ALA A 162 9.62 -6.83 -19.75
N VAL A 163 8.72 -6.65 -20.73
CA VAL A 163 7.29 -7.00 -20.57
C VAL A 163 7.11 -8.51 -20.37
N GLY A 164 7.76 -9.34 -21.18
CA GLY A 164 7.71 -10.80 -21.00
C GLY A 164 8.18 -11.24 -19.62
N VAL A 165 9.30 -10.69 -19.14
CA VAL A 165 9.83 -10.95 -17.80
C VAL A 165 8.89 -10.42 -16.71
N ALA A 166 8.30 -9.24 -16.88
CA ALA A 166 7.32 -8.69 -15.93
C ALA A 166 6.06 -9.57 -15.82
N VAL A 167 5.53 -10.03 -16.95
CA VAL A 167 4.37 -10.95 -16.97
C VAL A 167 4.71 -12.26 -16.28
N ALA A 168 5.89 -12.84 -16.57
CA ALA A 168 6.35 -14.05 -15.91
C ALA A 168 6.53 -13.86 -14.39
N MET A 169 7.12 -12.74 -13.96
CA MET A 169 7.31 -12.40 -12.55
C MET A 169 5.96 -12.26 -11.83
N HIS A 170 4.99 -11.54 -12.39
CA HIS A 170 3.66 -11.43 -11.77
C HIS A 170 2.89 -12.76 -11.79
N GLY A 171 3.07 -13.60 -12.82
CA GLY A 171 2.57 -14.96 -12.82
C GLY A 171 3.15 -15.79 -11.67
N LEU A 172 4.45 -15.66 -11.42
CA LEU A 172 5.12 -16.31 -10.29
C LEU A 172 4.61 -15.77 -8.95
N LEU A 173 4.41 -14.45 -8.82
CA LEU A 173 3.82 -13.86 -7.62
C LEU A 173 2.39 -14.35 -7.39
N LEU A 174 1.58 -14.54 -8.44
CA LEU A 174 0.24 -15.12 -8.30
C LEU A 174 0.28 -16.57 -7.83
N LEU A 175 1.28 -17.35 -8.26
CA LEU A 175 1.49 -18.71 -7.78
C LEU A 175 1.91 -18.72 -6.29
N VAL A 176 2.90 -17.91 -5.93
CA VAL A 176 3.45 -17.83 -4.55
C VAL A 176 2.47 -17.22 -3.57
N LEU A 177 1.80 -16.13 -3.94
CA LEU A 177 0.89 -15.41 -3.06
C LEU A 177 -0.53 -15.98 -3.11
N GLY A 178 -0.88 -16.72 -4.16
CA GLY A 178 -2.21 -17.29 -4.34
C GLY A 178 -2.47 -18.53 -3.49
N PRO A 179 -3.59 -19.23 -3.75
CA PRO A 179 -4.04 -20.37 -2.97
C PRO A 179 -3.05 -21.55 -2.91
N TRP A 180 -2.14 -21.65 -3.89
CA TRP A 180 -1.13 -22.72 -3.93
C TRP A 180 0.10 -22.44 -3.06
N GLY A 181 0.30 -21.20 -2.63
CA GLY A 181 1.42 -20.81 -1.78
C GLY A 181 0.94 -20.25 -0.45
N LEU A 182 1.10 -18.94 -0.27
CA LEU A 182 0.84 -18.23 0.98
C LEU A 182 -0.63 -17.85 1.20
N ASN A 183 -1.50 -18.08 0.23
CA ASN A 183 -2.95 -17.82 0.31
C ASN A 183 -3.30 -16.39 0.79
N HIS A 184 -2.64 -15.39 0.22
CA HIS A 184 -2.90 -13.98 0.50
C HIS A 184 -4.28 -13.52 -0.02
N GLN A 185 -4.70 -12.35 0.48
CA GLN A 185 -5.99 -11.74 0.16
C GLN A 185 -6.20 -11.47 -1.32
N ALA A 186 -7.46 -11.56 -1.76
CA ALA A 186 -7.87 -11.38 -3.15
C ALA A 186 -7.44 -10.02 -3.74
N GLY A 187 -7.42 -8.94 -2.95
CA GLY A 187 -6.97 -7.62 -3.41
C GLY A 187 -5.52 -7.63 -3.89
N VAL A 188 -4.65 -8.40 -3.23
CA VAL A 188 -3.24 -8.57 -3.60
C VAL A 188 -3.10 -9.29 -4.95
N LEU A 189 -3.90 -10.35 -5.14
CA LEU A 189 -3.91 -11.14 -6.37
C LEU A 189 -4.48 -10.33 -7.54
N LEU A 190 -5.61 -9.65 -7.34
CA LEU A 190 -6.24 -8.82 -8.36
C LEU A 190 -5.30 -7.70 -8.83
N TRP A 191 -4.53 -7.11 -7.91
CA TRP A 191 -3.57 -6.07 -8.28
C TRP A 191 -2.37 -6.61 -9.07
N ASN A 192 -1.91 -7.84 -8.79
CA ASN A 192 -0.91 -8.51 -9.62
C ASN A 192 -1.45 -8.82 -11.03
N VAL A 193 -2.69 -9.29 -11.15
CA VAL A 193 -3.36 -9.44 -12.45
C VAL A 193 -3.44 -8.12 -13.19
N PHE A 194 -3.80 -7.04 -12.50
CA PHE A 194 -3.79 -5.69 -13.07
C PHE A 194 -2.40 -5.29 -13.58
N PHE A 195 -1.32 -5.57 -12.86
CA PHE A 195 0.04 -5.28 -13.33
C PHE A 195 0.42 -6.05 -14.60
N VAL A 196 -0.02 -7.31 -14.76
CA VAL A 196 0.15 -8.08 -16.01
C VAL A 196 -0.46 -7.33 -17.18
N PHE A 197 -1.73 -6.95 -17.08
CA PHE A 197 -2.42 -6.21 -18.14
C PHE A 197 -1.79 -4.83 -18.37
N GLN A 198 -1.46 -4.12 -17.30
CA GLN A 198 -0.84 -2.79 -17.36
C GLN A 198 0.51 -2.83 -18.09
N ALA A 199 1.36 -3.81 -17.78
CA ALA A 199 2.66 -3.95 -18.44
C ALA A 199 2.50 -4.17 -19.95
N VAL A 200 1.58 -5.05 -20.35
CA VAL A 200 1.29 -5.33 -21.77
C VAL A 200 0.70 -4.09 -22.45
N LEU A 201 -0.36 -3.49 -21.90
CA LEU A 201 -1.05 -2.35 -22.51
C LEU A 201 -0.15 -1.12 -22.65
N LEU A 202 0.68 -0.83 -21.65
CA LEU A 202 1.52 0.37 -21.68
C LEU A 202 2.80 0.18 -22.48
N PHE A 203 3.42 -1.00 -22.47
CA PHE A 203 4.79 -1.17 -22.98
C PHE A 203 4.91 -2.13 -24.15
N TRP A 204 3.90 -2.96 -24.44
CA TRP A 204 3.93 -3.78 -25.64
C TRP A 204 3.87 -2.87 -26.87
N PRO A 205 4.79 -3.02 -27.83
CA PRO A 205 4.82 -2.18 -29.02
C PRO A 205 3.71 -2.61 -29.98
N ILE A 206 2.55 -1.97 -29.83
CA ILE A 206 1.48 -2.01 -30.80
C ILE A 206 1.83 -0.97 -31.88
N ARG A 207 1.91 -1.41 -33.15
CA ARG A 207 1.96 -0.46 -34.26
C ARG A 207 0.67 0.36 -34.20
N PRO A 208 0.75 1.70 -34.20
CA PRO A 208 -0.49 2.47 -34.29
C PRO A 208 -1.23 1.97 -35.54
N PRO A 209 -2.54 1.63 -35.45
CA PRO A 209 -3.34 1.53 -36.66
C PRO A 209 -3.11 2.82 -37.44
N ALA A 210 -3.02 2.73 -38.78
CA ALA A 210 -2.92 3.91 -39.64
C ALA A 210 -4.04 4.87 -39.24
N ALA A 211 -3.71 5.91 -38.48
CA ALA A 211 -4.71 6.68 -37.79
C ALA A 211 -5.37 7.59 -38.83
N ASP A 212 -6.68 7.46 -38.97
CA ASP A 212 -7.51 8.56 -39.46
C ASP A 212 -7.15 9.79 -38.64
N ALA A 213 -6.59 10.79 -39.32
CA ALA A 213 -5.98 12.00 -38.76
C ALA A 213 -6.94 12.89 -37.94
N SER A 214 -8.18 12.44 -37.70
CA SER A 214 -9.27 13.24 -37.13
C SER A 214 -9.25 13.34 -35.60
N GLU A 215 -8.68 12.39 -34.86
CA GLU A 215 -8.59 12.49 -33.38
C GLU A 215 -7.37 13.28 -32.89
N ALA A 216 -6.36 13.47 -33.76
CA ALA A 216 -5.17 14.27 -33.47
C ALA A 216 -5.45 15.78 -33.39
N ALA A 217 -6.66 16.23 -33.75
CA ALA A 217 -7.02 17.64 -33.91
C ALA A 217 -7.65 18.29 -32.67
N LEU A 218 -7.95 17.55 -31.60
CA LEU A 218 -8.52 18.19 -30.40
C LEU A 218 -7.40 18.86 -29.58
N PRO A 219 -7.50 20.17 -29.28
CA PRO A 219 -6.44 20.87 -28.58
C PRO A 219 -6.12 20.21 -27.22
N PRO A 220 -4.83 20.12 -26.85
CA PRO A 220 -4.44 19.62 -25.55
C PRO A 220 -5.02 20.52 -24.47
N ARG A 221 -5.43 19.94 -23.33
CA ARG A 221 -5.78 20.69 -22.14
C ARG A 221 -4.53 21.29 -21.53
N THR A 222 -4.00 22.36 -22.12
CA THR A 222 -2.75 22.97 -21.67
C THR A 222 -2.82 23.32 -20.18
N ARG A 223 -3.91 23.92 -19.70
CA ARG A 223 -4.03 24.33 -18.27
C ARG A 223 -4.17 23.17 -17.28
N TRP A 224 -4.98 22.15 -17.58
CA TRP A 224 -5.24 21.06 -16.63
C TRP A 224 -4.21 19.93 -16.74
N SER A 225 -3.53 19.77 -17.89
CA SER A 225 -2.48 18.76 -18.04
C SER A 225 -1.35 18.95 -17.03
N LEU A 226 -1.10 20.19 -16.59
CA LEU A 226 -0.12 20.46 -15.54
C LEU A 226 -0.46 19.73 -14.24
N LEU A 227 -1.75 19.66 -13.85
CA LEU A 227 -2.17 18.94 -12.65
C LEU A 227 -1.80 17.45 -12.72
N GLY A 228 -2.16 16.77 -13.81
CA GLY A 228 -1.81 15.34 -13.98
C GLY A 228 -0.30 15.11 -14.02
N LYS A 229 0.46 16.02 -14.65
CA LYS A 229 1.92 15.99 -14.67
C LYS A 229 2.50 16.14 -13.26
N CYS A 230 2.05 17.13 -12.50
CA CYS A 230 2.48 17.36 -11.12
C CYS A 230 2.16 16.17 -10.21
N VAL A 231 0.96 15.59 -10.32
CA VAL A 231 0.57 14.42 -9.51
C VAL A 231 1.46 13.22 -9.80
N VAL A 232 1.72 12.92 -11.08
CA VAL A 232 2.62 11.81 -11.44
C VAL A 232 4.07 12.12 -11.04
N SER A 233 4.56 13.35 -11.27
CA SER A 233 5.88 13.77 -10.81
C SER A 233 6.04 13.61 -9.30
N ALA A 234 5.02 13.97 -8.50
CA ALA A 234 5.03 13.75 -7.07
C ALA A 234 5.12 12.25 -6.73
N ALA A 235 4.34 11.41 -7.41
CA ALA A 235 4.37 9.95 -7.22
C ALA A 235 5.69 9.27 -7.67
N VAL A 236 6.47 9.93 -8.52
CA VAL A 236 7.79 9.48 -8.98
C VAL A 236 8.93 10.03 -8.09
N ILE A 237 8.80 11.24 -7.55
CA ILE A 237 9.89 11.93 -6.83
C ILE A 237 9.79 11.74 -5.32
N LEU A 238 8.58 11.84 -4.74
CA LEU A 238 8.38 11.74 -3.29
C LEU A 238 8.80 10.40 -2.67
N PRO A 239 8.74 9.25 -3.36
CA PRO A 239 9.28 8.00 -2.82
C PRO A 239 10.74 8.08 -2.37
N CYS A 240 11.57 8.97 -2.93
CA CYS A 240 12.95 9.19 -2.49
C CYS A 240 13.05 9.61 -1.00
N PHE A 241 12.00 10.20 -0.43
CA PHE A 241 11.98 10.65 0.96
C PHE A 241 11.67 9.53 1.96
N GLU A 242 11.19 8.36 1.51
CA GLU A 242 11.01 7.18 2.37
C GLU A 242 12.35 6.62 2.84
N TRP A 243 13.42 6.84 2.09
CA TRP A 243 14.78 6.51 2.52
C TRP A 243 15.16 7.19 3.85
N PHE A 244 14.58 8.36 4.12
CA PHE A 244 14.81 9.16 5.33
C PHE A 244 13.66 9.03 6.35
N ASP A 245 12.75 8.07 6.17
CA ASP A 245 11.55 7.88 7.00
C ASP A 245 10.65 9.14 7.07
N ARG A 246 10.65 9.94 6.00
CA ARG A 246 9.84 11.18 5.88
C ARG A 246 8.66 11.04 4.91
N TYR A 247 8.42 9.84 4.40
CA TYR A 247 7.34 9.57 3.46
C TYR A 247 6.74 8.20 3.72
N ASP A 248 5.45 8.05 3.45
CA ASP A 248 4.73 6.84 3.78
C ASP A 248 5.19 5.66 2.93
N HIS A 249 5.41 4.54 3.61
CA HIS A 249 5.98 3.34 3.03
C HIS A 249 5.21 2.84 1.78
N TRP A 250 3.87 2.81 1.85
CA TRP A 250 3.05 2.41 0.70
C TRP A 250 3.02 3.45 -0.42
N LEU A 251 3.05 4.75 -0.10
CA LEU A 251 3.09 5.82 -1.11
C LEU A 251 4.45 5.89 -1.80
N ALA A 252 5.48 5.38 -1.15
CA ALA A 252 6.82 5.22 -1.69
C ALA A 252 7.00 3.96 -2.56
N TRP A 253 5.92 3.20 -2.78
CA TRP A 253 5.98 1.89 -3.47
C TRP A 253 6.82 0.85 -2.74
N GLY A 254 7.00 0.99 -1.42
CA GLY A 254 7.51 -0.04 -0.52
C GLY A 254 6.51 -1.18 -0.39
N LEU A 255 6.44 -2.03 -1.41
CA LEU A 255 5.53 -3.17 -1.46
C LEU A 255 6.31 -4.42 -1.06
N TYR A 256 5.77 -5.21 -0.15
CA TYR A 256 6.44 -6.40 0.39
C TYR A 256 7.83 -6.08 0.97
N SER A 257 8.02 -4.90 1.57
CA SER A 257 9.21 -4.59 2.37
C SER A 257 8.78 -4.44 3.84
N PRO A 258 9.12 -5.36 4.75
CA PRO A 258 8.64 -5.32 6.14
C PRO A 258 9.30 -4.24 7.00
N ARG A 259 10.02 -3.29 6.39
CA ARG A 259 10.81 -2.26 7.06
C ARG A 259 9.97 -1.26 7.86
N ASN A 260 8.71 -1.03 7.50
CA ASN A 260 7.88 0.04 8.04
C ASN A 260 7.81 0.10 9.58
N SER A 261 7.56 1.29 10.12
CA SER A 261 7.22 1.49 11.53
C SER A 261 5.92 0.77 11.88
N ARG A 262 5.79 0.33 13.13
CA ARG A 262 4.60 -0.38 13.62
C ARG A 262 4.39 -0.18 15.12
N VAL A 263 3.19 -0.50 15.55
CA VAL A 263 2.77 -0.44 16.95
C VAL A 263 2.37 -1.84 17.40
N LEU A 264 2.83 -2.22 18.59
CA LEU A 264 2.40 -3.43 19.28
C LEU A 264 1.55 -3.03 20.48
N CYS A 265 0.39 -3.66 20.62
CA CYS A 265 -0.52 -3.44 21.73
C CYS A 265 -0.43 -4.63 22.69
N PHE A 266 -0.04 -4.36 23.93
CA PHE A 266 0.03 -5.34 25.00
C PHE A 266 -0.99 -4.97 26.06
N LEU A 267 -1.63 -5.97 26.65
CA LEU A 267 -2.58 -5.81 27.75
C LEU A 267 -2.34 -6.88 28.81
N ASP A 268 -2.61 -6.55 30.07
CA ASP A 268 -2.65 -7.53 31.13
C ASP A 268 -3.78 -8.54 30.89
N GLU A 269 -3.53 -9.83 31.17
CA GLU A 269 -4.49 -10.92 30.94
C GLU A 269 -5.85 -10.65 31.61
N GLN A 270 -5.85 -10.01 32.77
CA GLN A 270 -7.06 -9.65 33.53
C GLN A 270 -7.99 -8.68 32.79
N LEU A 271 -7.48 -7.95 31.79
CA LEU A 271 -8.25 -7.03 30.98
C LEU A 271 -8.84 -7.69 29.73
N ALA A 272 -8.53 -8.95 29.44
CA ALA A 272 -9.03 -9.66 28.27
C ALA A 272 -10.57 -9.66 28.22
N ASP A 273 -11.23 -9.81 29.37
CA ASP A 273 -12.69 -9.87 29.48
C ASP A 273 -13.39 -8.51 29.29
N GLN A 274 -12.64 -7.40 29.31
CA GLN A 274 -13.18 -6.07 28.99
C GLN A 274 -13.30 -5.85 27.47
N LEU A 275 -12.60 -6.66 26.68
CA LEU A 275 -12.65 -6.59 25.23
C LEU A 275 -13.84 -7.39 24.67
N PRO A 276 -14.52 -6.88 23.64
CA PRO A 276 -15.57 -7.61 22.95
C PRO A 276 -14.99 -8.83 22.22
N GLU A 277 -15.84 -9.84 21.98
CA GLU A 277 -15.45 -11.11 21.37
C GLU A 277 -14.60 -10.97 20.08
N PRO A 278 -14.93 -10.07 19.13
CA PRO A 278 -14.12 -9.91 17.93
C PRO A 278 -12.68 -9.48 18.20
N LEU A 279 -12.41 -8.73 19.28
CA LEU A 279 -11.05 -8.34 19.66
C LEU A 279 -10.34 -9.45 20.45
N ARG A 280 -11.07 -10.20 21.29
CA ARG A 280 -10.51 -11.31 22.07
C ARG A 280 -9.92 -12.41 21.20
N GLN A 281 -10.54 -12.69 20.06
CA GLN A 281 -10.06 -13.69 19.09
C GLN A 281 -8.67 -13.35 18.50
N HIS A 282 -8.24 -12.09 18.61
CA HIS A 282 -6.94 -11.62 18.14
C HIS A 282 -5.94 -11.40 19.27
N LEU A 283 -6.22 -11.90 20.48
CA LEU A 283 -5.26 -11.92 21.58
C LEU A 283 -4.32 -13.11 21.42
N GLN A 284 -3.02 -12.85 21.57
CA GLN A 284 -1.98 -13.87 21.58
C GLN A 284 -1.15 -13.72 22.85
N VAL A 285 -0.88 -14.82 23.55
CA VAL A 285 0.01 -14.81 24.71
C VAL A 285 1.39 -14.33 24.28
N SER A 286 1.95 -13.38 25.03
CA SER A 286 3.31 -12.89 24.76
C SER A 286 4.33 -14.01 24.98
N GLN A 287 5.35 -14.06 24.11
CA GLN A 287 6.43 -15.05 24.26
C GLN A 287 7.32 -14.75 25.48
N GLU A 288 7.33 -13.50 25.95
CA GLU A 288 8.19 -13.05 27.05
C GLU A 288 7.52 -13.21 28.43
N ASP A 289 6.19 -13.13 28.49
CA ASP A 289 5.42 -13.14 29.73
C ASP A 289 4.00 -13.68 29.50
N LEU A 290 3.64 -14.74 30.21
CA LEU A 290 2.33 -15.39 30.07
C LEU A 290 1.19 -14.51 30.60
N ALA A 291 1.47 -13.57 31.52
CA ALA A 291 0.47 -12.65 32.06
C ALA A 291 0.16 -11.46 31.13
N ILE A 292 0.88 -11.36 30.00
CA ILE A 292 0.74 -10.28 29.02
C ILE A 292 0.20 -10.86 27.72
N LEU A 293 -0.94 -10.32 27.26
CA LEU A 293 -1.52 -10.64 25.97
C LEU A 293 -1.15 -9.55 24.95
N ARG A 294 -0.78 -9.96 23.75
CA ARG A 294 -0.59 -9.09 22.59
C ARG A 294 -1.88 -9.06 21.76
N LEU A 295 -2.45 -7.88 21.58
CA LEU A 295 -3.54 -7.66 20.64
C LEU A 295 -2.99 -7.51 19.22
N ARG A 296 -3.33 -8.46 18.33
CA ARG A 296 -2.96 -8.45 16.91
C ARG A 296 -3.89 -7.55 16.09
N ILE A 297 -3.72 -6.23 16.24
CA ILE A 297 -4.49 -5.23 15.46
C ILE A 297 -4.30 -5.37 13.95
N ASP A 298 -3.16 -5.93 13.52
CA ASP A 298 -2.86 -6.25 12.14
C ASP A 298 -3.73 -7.39 11.60
N ASP A 299 -3.85 -8.48 12.36
CA ASP A 299 -4.70 -9.62 12.01
C ASP A 299 -6.18 -9.23 12.09
N TRP A 300 -6.56 -8.45 13.12
CA TRP A 300 -7.92 -7.91 13.28
C TRP A 300 -8.37 -7.06 12.09
N SER A 301 -7.50 -6.15 11.62
CA SER A 301 -7.73 -5.37 10.41
C SER A 301 -7.97 -6.27 9.20
N LEU A 302 -7.13 -7.29 9.04
CA LEU A 302 -7.17 -8.17 7.88
C LEU A 302 -8.45 -9.02 7.85
N GLU A 303 -8.84 -9.58 9.00
CA GLU A 303 -10.03 -10.41 9.12
C GLU A 303 -11.32 -9.59 8.99
N THR A 304 -11.40 -8.43 9.65
CA THR A 304 -12.62 -7.62 9.67
C THR A 304 -12.85 -6.86 8.37
N LEU A 305 -11.78 -6.32 7.77
CA LEU A 305 -11.88 -5.38 6.65
C LEU A 305 -11.34 -5.96 5.33
N GLY A 306 -10.79 -7.17 5.34
CA GLY A 306 -10.18 -7.79 4.15
C GLY A 306 -8.94 -7.05 3.65
N CYS A 307 -8.35 -6.15 4.45
CA CYS A 307 -7.18 -5.38 4.07
C CYS A 307 -6.15 -5.24 5.21
N PRO A 308 -4.85 -5.23 4.87
CA PRO A 308 -3.79 -5.08 5.86
C PRO A 308 -3.90 -3.72 6.55
N ILE A 309 -3.50 -3.67 7.81
CA ILE A 309 -3.43 -2.44 8.57
C ILE A 309 -2.48 -1.45 7.87
N TYR A 310 -2.84 -0.15 7.88
CA TYR A 310 -2.00 0.86 7.27
C TYR A 310 -0.60 0.88 7.93
N PRO A 311 0.50 0.83 7.16
CA PRO A 311 1.83 0.48 7.66
C PRO A 311 2.55 1.71 8.19
N GLN A 312 1.87 2.51 9.01
CA GLN A 312 2.41 3.70 9.64
C GLN A 312 2.00 3.71 11.09
N ASP A 313 2.98 3.94 11.97
CA ASP A 313 2.78 3.96 13.42
C ASP A 313 1.68 4.95 13.83
N ARG A 314 1.62 6.13 13.22
CA ARG A 314 0.56 7.13 13.48
C ARG A 314 -0.86 6.57 13.36
N PHE A 315 -1.11 5.74 12.35
CA PHE A 315 -2.44 5.16 12.14
C PHE A 315 -2.71 4.10 13.20
N GLN A 316 -1.73 3.26 13.48
CA GLN A 316 -1.83 2.18 14.44
C GLN A 316 -1.93 2.70 15.88
N VAL A 317 -1.30 3.83 16.21
CA VAL A 317 -1.51 4.58 17.46
C VAL A 317 -2.96 5.03 17.56
N GLY A 318 -3.55 5.57 16.49
CA GLY A 318 -4.97 5.96 16.49
C GLY A 318 -5.93 4.79 16.68
N VAL A 319 -5.60 3.62 16.12
CA VAL A 319 -6.34 2.37 16.38
C VAL A 319 -6.20 1.96 17.85
N ALA A 320 -4.97 1.96 18.39
CA ALA A 320 -4.71 1.63 19.79
C ALA A 320 -5.45 2.56 20.76
N LEU A 321 -5.41 3.88 20.50
CA LEU A 321 -6.19 4.89 21.23
C LEU A 321 -7.69 4.58 21.17
N SER A 322 -8.23 4.27 20.01
CA SER A 322 -9.65 3.95 19.88
C SER A 322 -10.05 2.70 20.66
N VAL A 323 -9.20 1.67 20.73
CA VAL A 323 -9.46 0.46 21.52
C VAL A 323 -9.40 0.79 23.00
N TRP A 324 -8.37 1.54 23.40
CA TRP A 324 -8.17 1.99 24.78
C TRP A 324 -9.37 2.81 25.29
N GLU A 325 -9.79 3.85 24.55
CA GLU A 325 -10.87 4.75 24.95
C GLU A 325 -12.23 4.05 25.04
N ARG A 326 -12.54 3.14 24.10
CA ARG A 326 -13.85 2.49 24.03
C ARG A 326 -14.04 1.40 25.07
N HIS A 327 -12.96 0.79 25.53
CA HIS A 327 -13.02 -0.38 26.43
C HIS A 327 -12.47 -0.07 27.82
N GLY A 328 -12.07 1.16 28.11
CA GLY A 328 -11.73 1.60 29.46
C GLY A 328 -10.51 0.87 30.05
N LEU A 329 -9.51 0.56 29.22
CA LEU A 329 -8.41 -0.34 29.59
C LEU A 329 -7.40 0.25 30.60
N GLY A 330 -7.54 1.52 30.97
CA GLY A 330 -6.71 2.18 31.99
C GLY A 330 -5.20 2.02 31.75
N ASP A 331 -4.42 1.83 32.81
CA ASP A 331 -2.96 1.67 32.72
C ASP A 331 -2.51 0.24 32.37
N GLY A 332 -3.43 -0.72 32.27
CA GLY A 332 -3.09 -2.11 31.95
C GLY A 332 -2.89 -2.37 30.45
N MET A 333 -3.08 -1.36 29.60
CA MET A 333 -2.64 -1.40 28.20
C MET A 333 -1.30 -0.67 28.02
N VAL A 334 -0.34 -1.37 27.43
CA VAL A 334 0.97 -0.84 27.05
C VAL A 334 1.11 -0.86 25.54
N VAL A 335 1.51 0.26 24.97
CA VAL A 335 1.74 0.41 23.53
C VAL A 335 3.24 0.53 23.30
N GLU A 336 3.80 -0.41 22.55
CA GLU A 336 5.18 -0.34 22.10
C GLU A 336 5.23 0.18 20.67
N ARG A 337 5.80 1.37 20.49
CA ARG A 337 6.12 1.91 19.17
C ARG A 337 7.46 1.37 18.72
N ARG A 338 7.50 0.79 17.52
CA ARG A 338 8.74 0.41 16.82
C ARG A 338 8.92 1.27 15.59
N GLY A 339 10.07 1.95 15.51
CA GLY A 339 10.46 2.70 14.32
C GLY A 339 10.69 1.80 13.10
N ALA A 340 10.95 2.44 11.96
CA ALA A 340 11.38 1.72 10.77
C ALA A 340 12.71 0.99 11.03
N ALA A 341 12.89 -0.19 10.43
CA ALA A 341 14.16 -0.91 10.53
C ALA A 341 15.26 -0.15 9.80
N ASN A 342 16.46 -0.21 10.38
CA ASN A 342 17.66 0.09 9.64
C ASN A 342 17.80 -0.88 8.46
N ARG A 343 18.03 -0.34 7.26
CA ARG A 343 18.09 -1.12 6.01
C ARG A 343 19.20 -2.15 5.99
N TRP A 344 20.26 -1.95 6.75
CA TRP A 344 21.46 -2.78 6.70
C TRP A 344 21.52 -3.76 7.87
N THR A 345 21.08 -3.33 9.06
CA THR A 345 21.18 -4.14 10.29
C THR A 345 19.88 -4.77 10.74
N GLY A 346 18.73 -4.31 10.21
CA GLY A 346 17.40 -4.72 10.68
C GLY A 346 17.00 -4.18 12.05
N GLN A 347 17.91 -3.51 12.77
CA GLN A 347 17.64 -2.98 14.11
C GLN A 347 16.62 -1.83 14.05
N ARG A 348 15.82 -1.72 15.12
CA ARG A 348 14.75 -0.72 15.26
C ARG A 348 14.83 -0.06 16.62
N ALA A 349 14.58 1.25 16.66
CA ALA A 349 14.30 1.93 17.92
C ALA A 349 12.90 1.52 18.41
N SER A 350 12.78 1.20 19.70
CA SER A 350 11.51 0.91 20.35
C SER A 350 11.29 1.84 21.55
N SER A 351 10.03 2.17 21.81
CA SER A 351 9.63 2.97 22.97
C SER A 351 8.27 2.49 23.46
N ARG A 352 8.13 2.32 24.77
CA ARG A 352 6.89 1.84 25.42
C ARG A 352 6.16 3.01 26.07
N TYR A 353 4.85 3.04 25.89
CA TYR A 353 3.94 4.06 26.40
C TYR A 353 2.83 3.37 27.19
N ARG A 354 2.58 3.84 28.41
CA ARG A 354 1.56 3.29 29.32
C ARG A 354 0.64 4.44 29.76
N GLY A 355 -0.66 4.16 29.79
CA GLY A 355 -1.67 5.12 30.21
C GLY A 355 -2.04 6.15 29.14
N GLN A 356 -3.16 6.84 29.39
CA GLN A 356 -3.80 7.74 28.43
C GLN A 356 -2.89 8.91 28.02
N GLU A 357 -2.28 9.58 28.99
CA GLU A 357 -1.51 10.80 28.77
C GLU A 357 -0.30 10.54 27.86
N ALA A 358 0.40 9.41 28.08
CA ALA A 358 1.52 9.00 27.24
C ALA A 358 1.10 8.70 25.79
N LEU A 359 -0.07 8.06 25.59
CA LEU A 359 -0.59 7.79 24.25
C LEU A 359 -1.08 9.04 23.53
N GLN A 360 -1.72 9.96 24.26
CA GLN A 360 -2.13 11.26 23.73
C GLN A 360 -0.91 12.10 23.35
N GLN A 361 0.12 12.14 24.20
CA GLN A 361 1.38 12.81 23.89
C GLN A 361 2.04 12.19 22.66
N LEU A 362 2.08 10.86 22.55
CA LEU A 362 2.60 10.18 21.37
C LEU A 362 1.81 10.55 20.11
N SER A 363 0.47 10.60 20.17
CA SER A 363 -0.36 10.97 19.03
C SER A 363 -0.09 12.40 18.54
N GLY A 364 0.31 13.31 19.43
CA GLY A 364 0.67 14.69 19.11
C GLY A 364 2.05 14.87 18.47
N GLN A 365 2.89 13.81 18.42
CA GLN A 365 4.22 13.88 17.80
C GLN A 365 4.19 13.75 16.28
N PHE A 366 3.07 13.31 15.70
CA PHE A 366 2.96 13.06 14.27
C PHE A 366 2.54 14.32 13.52
N PHE A 367 3.11 14.51 12.32
CA PHE A 367 2.72 15.62 11.45
C PHE A 367 1.29 15.47 10.92
N PHE A 368 0.89 14.24 10.56
CA PHE A 368 -0.49 13.90 10.20
C PHE A 368 -1.24 13.38 11.42
N ASN A 369 -2.57 13.42 11.33
CA ASN A 369 -3.43 13.03 12.44
C ASN A 369 -3.21 11.56 12.86
N ALA A 370 -3.17 11.33 14.17
CA ALA A 370 -3.07 10.01 14.80
C ALA A 370 -4.23 9.77 15.79
N VAL A 371 -5.24 10.66 15.82
CA VAL A 371 -6.39 10.56 16.72
C VAL A 371 -7.56 9.94 15.96
N PRO A 372 -8.29 8.96 16.54
CA PRO A 372 -9.47 8.39 15.90
C PRO A 372 -10.59 9.41 15.73
N ARG A 373 -11.44 9.20 14.71
CA ARG A 373 -12.64 10.03 14.49
C ARG A 373 -13.55 9.98 15.71
N ARG A 374 -14.05 11.12 16.15
CA ARG A 374 -15.05 11.19 17.23
C ARG A 374 -16.37 10.68 16.67
N GLN A 375 -16.95 9.68 17.33
CA GLN A 375 -18.35 9.35 17.05
C GLN A 375 -19.17 10.52 17.60
N GLY A 376 -19.87 11.24 16.72
CA GLY A 376 -20.82 12.24 17.16
C GLY A 376 -21.89 11.55 18.00
N GLU A 377 -22.21 12.13 19.15
CA GLU A 377 -23.44 11.82 19.89
C GLU A 377 -24.68 12.01 19.00
#